data_AF-A0AAD7I7N1-F1
#
_entry.id   AF-A0AAD7I7N1-F1
#
_cell.length_a   1.000
_cell.length_b   1.000
_cell.length_c   1.000
_cell.angle_alpha   90.00
_cell.angle_beta   90.00
_cell.angle_gamma   90.00
#
_symmetry.space_group_name_H-M   'P 1'
#
loop_
_entity.id
_entity.type
_entity.pdbx_description
1 polymer ?
#
loop_
_entity_poly.entity_id
_entity_poly.type
_entity_poly.pdbx_seq_one_letter_code
_entity_poly.pdbx_strand_id
1 'polypeptide(L)' 'MIHLAVMLYASPLYWKQKYHTSALSGQAWVDELILGHPDRIHCELGMRLHVFIALLV' A
#
# COMPACT_ATOMS: atom_id res chain seq x y z
N MET A 1 2.39 -26.35 -7.89
CA MET A 1 1.79 -25.16 -7.23
C MET A 1 2.24 -23.84 -7.85
N ILE A 2 3.51 -23.66 -8.22
CA ILE A 2 4.03 -22.40 -8.82
C ILE A 2 3.38 -22.06 -10.18
N HIS A 3 3.20 -23.05 -11.07
CA HIS A 3 2.59 -22.82 -12.39
C HIS A 3 1.14 -22.30 -12.32
N LEU A 4 0.36 -22.75 -11.33
CA LEU A 4 -1.01 -22.28 -11.15
C LEU A 4 -1.04 -20.80 -10.71
N ALA A 5 -0.13 -20.40 -9.81
CA ALA A 5 0.01 -19.01 -9.40
C ALA A 5 0.41 -18.08 -10.56
N VAL A 6 1.33 -18.54 -11.43
CA VAL A 6 1.75 -17.78 -12.63
C VAL A 6 0.58 -17.62 -13.60
N MET A 7 -0.18 -18.70 -13.87
CA MET A 7 -1.34 -18.64 -14.76
C MET A 7 -2.46 -17.74 -14.23
N LEU A 8 -2.70 -17.77 -12.91
CA LEU A 8 -3.65 -16.85 -12.27
C LEU A 8 -3.19 -15.40 -12.38
N TYR A 9 -1.92 -15.09 -12.09
CA TYR A 9 -1.39 -13.72 -12.21
C TYR A 9 -1.39 -13.20 -13.66
N ALA A 10 -1.17 -14.07 -14.63
CA ALA A 10 -1.20 -13.73 -16.06
C ALA A 10 -2.64 -13.57 -16.61
N SER A 11 -3.65 -14.09 -15.92
CA SER A 11 -5.05 -14.03 -16.35
C SER A 11 -5.54 -12.59 -16.50
N PRO A 12 -6.26 -12.25 -17.58
CA PRO A 12 -6.89 -10.94 -17.74
C PRO A 12 -8.02 -10.69 -16.73
N LEU A 13 -8.54 -11.75 -16.10
CA LEU A 13 -9.54 -11.66 -15.02
C LEU A 13 -8.90 -11.42 -13.65
N TYR A 14 -7.59 -11.47 -13.54
CA TYR A 14 -6.90 -11.24 -12.28
C TYR A 14 -6.83 -9.74 -12.00
N TRP A 15 -7.47 -9.33 -10.91
CA TRP A 15 -7.46 -7.94 -10.46
C TRP A 15 -6.05 -7.56 -9.98
N LYS A 16 -5.29 -6.88 -10.84
CA LYS A 16 -3.98 -6.34 -10.52
C LYS A 16 -4.17 -5.00 -9.83
N GLN A 17 -4.20 -5.01 -8.50
CA GLN A 17 -4.05 -3.76 -7.77
C GLN A 17 -2.61 -3.28 -7.95
N LYS A 18 -2.44 -2.06 -8.48
CA LYS A 18 -1.11 -1.44 -8.52
C LYS A 18 -0.64 -1.27 -7.08
N TYR A 19 0.38 -2.03 -6.70
CA TYR A 19 0.93 -2.00 -5.35
C TYR A 19 1.67 -0.68 -5.09
N HIS A 20 2.31 -0.11 -6.12
CA HIS A 20 3.06 1.14 -6.04
C HIS A 20 2.43 2.21 -6.95
N THR A 21 1.30 2.77 -6.54
CA THR A 21 0.85 4.09 -7.04
C THR A 21 1.27 5.22 -6.11
N SER A 22 2.15 4.93 -5.14
CA SER A 22 2.72 5.89 -4.21
C SER A 22 3.20 7.13 -4.95
N ALA A 23 2.70 8.29 -4.53
CA ALA A 23 3.06 9.56 -5.14
C ALA A 23 4.59 9.78 -5.11
N LEU A 24 5.13 10.40 -6.16
CA LEU A 24 6.58 10.58 -6.37
C LEU A 24 7.23 11.53 -5.36
N SER A 25 6.45 12.24 -4.52
CA SER A 25 6.97 13.09 -3.45
C SER A 25 6.66 12.50 -2.09
N GLY A 26 7.58 12.67 -1.14
CA GLY A 26 7.41 12.19 0.24
C GLY A 26 6.15 12.75 0.89
N GLN A 27 5.83 14.02 0.66
CA GLN A 27 4.61 14.64 1.20
C GLN A 27 3.34 14.02 0.61
N ALA A 28 3.27 13.85 -0.71
CA ALA A 28 2.08 13.28 -1.34
C ALA A 28 1.91 11.79 -0.96
N TRP A 29 3.00 11.08 -0.71
CA TRP A 29 2.96 9.72 -0.14
C TRP A 29 2.41 9.71 1.29
N VAL A 30 2.86 10.65 2.15
CA VAL A 30 2.32 10.81 3.51
C VAL A 30 0.82 11.11 3.47
N ASP A 31 0.38 12.02 2.58
CA ASP A 31 -1.03 12.38 2.42
C ASP A 31 -1.87 11.17 1.95
N GLU A 32 -1.35 10.37 1.01
CA GLU A 32 -2.00 9.13 0.53
C GLU A 32 -2.15 8.10 1.66
N LEU A 33 -1.14 7.94 2.51
CA LEU A 33 -1.19 7.02 3.65
C LEU A 33 -2.17 7.45 4.74
N ILE A 34 -2.23 8.75 5.04
CA ILE A 34 -3.13 9.29 6.06
C ILE A 34 -4.58 9.28 5.57
N LEU A 35 -4.83 9.69 4.33
CA LEU A 35 -6.19 9.91 3.81
C LEU A 35 -6.77 8.70 3.05
N GLY A 36 -5.93 7.96 2.33
CA GLY A 36 -6.38 6.90 1.43
C GLY A 36 -6.41 5.54 2.11
N HIS A 37 -5.34 5.18 2.82
CA HIS A 37 -5.14 3.80 3.29
C HIS A 37 -4.44 3.73 4.66
N PRO A 38 -5.11 4.16 5.75
CA PRO A 38 -4.53 4.12 7.09
C PRO A 38 -4.18 2.70 7.55
N ASP A 39 -4.82 1.67 7.00
CA ASP A 39 -4.51 0.27 7.28
C ASP A 39 -3.10 -0.12 6.79
N ARG A 40 -2.56 0.56 5.76
CA ARG A 40 -1.19 0.34 5.28
C ARG A 40 -0.15 0.83 6.28
N ILE A 41 -0.45 1.86 7.06
CA ILE A 41 0.44 2.28 8.17
C ILE A 41 0.62 1.12 9.15
N HIS A 42 -0.45 0.39 9.45
CA HIS A 42 -0.38 -0.75 10.34
C HIS A 42 0.32 -1.95 9.68
N CYS A 43 -0.04 -2.29 8.44
CA CYS A 43 0.53 -3.45 7.76
C CYS A 43 1.99 -3.28 7.34
N GLU A 44 2.41 -2.07 6.95
CA GLU A 44 3.74 -1.81 6.40
C GLU A 44 4.70 -1.25 7.46
N LEU A 45 4.23 -0.34 8.32
CA LEU A 45 5.06 0.30 9.34
C LEU A 45 4.87 -0.32 10.73
N GLY A 46 3.89 -1.21 10.91
CA GLY A 46 3.65 -1.90 12.19
C GLY A 46 3.07 -1.01 13.28
N MET A 47 2.44 0.13 12.92
CA MET A 47 1.98 1.11 13.90
C MET A 47 0.64 1.76 13.53
N ARG A 48 0.00 2.39 14.52
CA ARG A 48 -1.31 3.02 14.34
C ARG A 48 -1.17 4.44 13.76
N LEU A 49 -2.17 4.88 12.98
CA LEU A 49 -2.22 6.21 12.36
C LEU A 49 -1.86 7.35 13.32
N HIS A 50 -2.39 7.35 14.55
CA HIS A 50 -2.10 8.41 15.52
C HIS A 50 -0.63 8.45 15.96
N VAL A 51 0.05 7.30 16.04
CA VAL A 51 1.50 7.22 16.35
C VAL A 51 2.30 7.77 15.18
N PHE A 52 1.88 7.47 13.95
CA PHE A 52 2.52 8.00 12.74
C PHE A 52 2.43 9.52 12.66
N ILE A 53 1.24 10.08 12.92
CA ILE A 53 1.05 11.54 12.94
C ILE A 53 1.91 12.19 14.03
N ALA A 54 2.04 11.56 15.20
CA ALA A 54 2.86 12.09 16.30
C ALA A 54 4.37 12.12 15.99
N LEU A 55 4.85 11.27 15.07
CA LEU A 55 6.27 11.20 14.66
C LEU A 55 6.59 12.09 13.45
N LEU A 56 5.58 12.59 12.75
CA LEU A 56 5.74 13.51 11.62
C LEU A 56 5.97 14.98 12.06
N VAL A 57 5.60 15.31 13.30
CA VAL A 57 5.85 16.62 13.95
C VAL A 57 7.29 16.69 14.45
#